data_AF-A0A4Q1C9E7-F1
#
_entry.id   AF-A0A4Q1C9E7-F1
#
_cell.length_a   1.000
_cell.length_b   1.000
_cell.length_c   1.000
_cell.angle_alpha   90.00
_cell.angle_beta   90.00
_cell.angle_gamma   90.00
#
_symmetry.space_group_name_H-M   'P 1'
#
loop_
_entity.id
_entity.type
_entity.pdbx_description
1 polymer ?
#
loop_
_entity_poly.entity_id
_entity_poly.type
_entity_poly.pdbx_seq_one_letter_code
_entity_poly.pdbx_strand_id
1 'polypeptide(L)'
;MAHLDRSAMMDRLSSARIATSASAFLDAGVVLAAAKKQHSLPVYFLFGQSIELSLKSFLRGKGYSKKRLRDISHDLALALTKASQEGIDEFLKISADDSELIASLGFHYRSKDLQYTEVGLKAPYPDIKDVESFAKKLLAAVRPFADQNLKAHYGKSTAVL
;
A
#
# COMPACT_ATOMS: atom_id res chain seq x y z
N MET A 1 10.15 18.30 38.91
CA MET A 1 9.52 16.97 38.72
C MET A 1 8.88 16.98 37.35
N ALA A 2 9.57 16.49 36.33
CA ALA A 2 9.10 16.57 34.94
C ALA A 2 8.00 15.54 34.71
N HIS A 3 6.77 16.00 34.46
CA HIS A 3 5.67 15.17 34.00
C HIS A 3 6.01 14.68 32.58
N LEU A 4 6.64 13.51 32.48
CA LEU A 4 6.70 12.77 31.22
C LEU A 4 5.27 12.37 30.86
N ASP A 5 4.73 13.04 29.84
CA ASP A 5 3.47 12.72 29.20
C ASP A 5 3.51 11.26 28.73
N ARG A 6 2.79 10.38 29.44
CA ARG A 6 2.68 8.94 29.11
C ARG A 6 1.93 8.70 27.79
N SER A 7 1.32 9.74 27.21
CA SER A 7 0.69 9.71 25.88
C SER A 7 1.73 9.77 24.74
N ALA A 8 2.94 10.29 25.01
CA ALA A 8 4.07 10.13 24.11
C ALA A 8 4.69 8.73 24.30
N MET A 9 4.76 7.83 23.33
CA MET A 9 4.24 7.79 21.97
C MET A 9 4.47 6.34 21.51
N MET A 10 3.79 5.37 22.12
CA MET A 10 3.90 3.98 21.67
C MET A 10 3.31 3.91 20.26
N ASP A 11 4.18 3.86 19.25
CA ASP A 11 3.76 3.75 17.86
C ASP A 11 3.15 2.36 17.63
N ARG A 12 1.82 2.28 17.77
CA ARG A 12 1.05 1.03 17.65
C ARG A 12 0.91 0.53 16.20
N LEU A 13 1.44 1.29 15.23
CA LEU A 13 1.42 0.92 13.83
C LEU A 13 2.68 0.10 13.50
N SER A 14 2.54 -1.21 13.33
CA SER A 14 3.62 -2.09 12.88
C SER A 14 3.46 -2.47 11.40
N SER A 15 4.57 -2.80 10.74
CA SER A 15 4.59 -3.35 9.38
C SER A 15 3.67 -4.56 9.26
N ALA A 16 3.79 -5.54 10.16
CA ALA A 16 2.95 -6.74 10.17
C ALA A 16 1.44 -6.42 10.22
N ARG A 17 1.01 -5.45 11.03
CA ARG A 17 -0.40 -5.05 11.11
C ARG A 17 -0.89 -4.40 9.81
N ILE A 18 -0.06 -3.55 9.19
CA ILE A 18 -0.38 -2.96 7.88
C ILE A 18 -0.51 -4.08 6.83
N ALA A 19 0.41 -5.05 6.82
CA ALA A 19 0.35 -6.20 5.91
C ALA A 19 -0.90 -7.07 6.11
N THR A 20 -1.36 -7.26 7.36
CA THR A 20 -2.63 -7.94 7.63
C THR A 20 -3.82 -7.18 7.03
N SER A 21 -3.86 -5.85 7.15
CA SER A 21 -4.88 -5.05 6.49
C SER A 21 -4.79 -5.16 4.96
N ALA A 22 -3.58 -5.12 4.39
CA ALA A 22 -3.37 -5.31 2.96
C ALA A 22 -3.93 -6.65 2.46
N SER A 23 -3.74 -7.72 3.23
CA SER A 23 -4.33 -9.05 2.96
C SER A 23 -5.85 -9.01 2.96
N ALA A 24 -6.47 -8.40 3.97
CA ALA A 24 -7.93 -8.32 4.04
C ALA A 24 -8.54 -7.56 2.84
N PHE A 25 -7.88 -6.49 2.39
CA PHE A 25 -8.28 -5.78 1.17
C PHE A 25 -8.11 -6.61 -0.10
N LEU A 26 -7.01 -7.38 -0.20
CA LEU A 26 -6.79 -8.29 -1.31
C LEU A 26 -7.88 -9.37 -1.37
N ASP A 27 -8.15 -10.02 -0.24
CA ASP A 27 -9.14 -11.09 -0.14
C ASP A 27 -10.54 -10.59 -0.51
N ALA A 28 -10.91 -9.40 0.01
CA ALA A 28 -12.17 -8.75 -0.37
C ALA A 28 -12.22 -8.42 -1.87
N GLY A 29 -11.12 -7.92 -2.44
CA GLY A 29 -10.99 -7.63 -3.87
C GLY A 29 -11.18 -8.87 -4.73
N VAL A 30 -10.53 -9.98 -4.38
CA VAL A 30 -10.64 -11.27 -5.08
C VAL A 30 -12.07 -11.81 -5.05
N VAL A 31 -12.71 -11.81 -3.88
CA VAL A 31 -14.10 -12.26 -3.74
C VAL A 31 -15.04 -11.41 -4.60
N LEU A 32 -14.87 -10.09 -4.57
CA LEU A 32 -15.72 -9.18 -5.34
C LEU A 32 -15.46 -9.28 -6.86
N ALA A 33 -14.20 -9.44 -7.28
CA ALA A 33 -13.82 -9.64 -8.67
C ALA A 33 -14.44 -10.91 -9.24
N ALA A 34 -14.45 -12.02 -8.48
CA ALA A 34 -15.08 -13.26 -8.91
C ALA A 34 -16.61 -13.12 -9.05
N ALA A 35 -17.24 -12.31 -8.18
CA ALA A 35 -18.68 -12.08 -8.21
C ALA A 35 -19.13 -11.08 -9.30
N LYS A 36 -18.23 -10.23 -9.80
CA LYS A 36 -18.55 -9.17 -10.77
C LYS A 36 -17.92 -9.49 -12.13
N LYS A 37 -18.75 -9.57 -13.17
CA LYS A 37 -18.30 -9.97 -14.51
C LYS A 37 -17.45 -8.91 -15.25
N GLN A 38 -17.42 -7.64 -14.81
CA GLN A 38 -16.71 -6.55 -15.49
C GLN A 38 -16.29 -5.40 -14.53
N HIS A 39 -15.35 -4.56 -15.00
CA HIS A 39 -14.75 -3.35 -14.40
C HIS A 39 -15.58 -2.67 -13.31
N SER A 40 -15.39 -3.14 -12.07
CA SER A 40 -16.07 -2.62 -10.89
C SER A 40 -15.10 -1.67 -10.18
N LEU A 41 -15.46 -0.39 -10.08
CA LEU A 41 -14.65 0.63 -9.38
C LEU A 41 -14.30 0.19 -7.93
N PRO A 42 -15.22 -0.42 -7.16
CA PRO A 42 -14.88 -1.01 -5.88
C PRO A 42 -13.76 -2.06 -5.93
N VAL A 43 -13.68 -2.88 -6.98
CA VAL A 43 -12.61 -3.89 -7.09
C VAL A 43 -11.26 -3.21 -7.29
N TYR A 44 -11.18 -2.21 -8.16
CA TYR A 44 -9.97 -1.39 -8.32
C TYR A 44 -9.58 -0.70 -7.02
N PHE A 45 -10.56 -0.20 -6.26
CA PHE A 45 -10.28 0.42 -4.97
C PHE A 45 -9.69 -0.57 -3.98
N LEU A 46 -10.27 -1.77 -3.85
CA LEU A 46 -9.79 -2.81 -2.94
C LEU A 46 -8.37 -3.25 -3.29
N PHE A 47 -8.07 -3.48 -4.57
CA PHE A 47 -6.71 -3.83 -4.99
C PHE A 47 -5.73 -2.66 -4.83
N GLY A 48 -6.12 -1.43 -5.19
CA GLY A 48 -5.31 -0.23 -4.95
C GLY A 48 -4.95 -0.06 -3.47
N GLN A 49 -5.93 -0.25 -2.57
CA GLN A 49 -5.71 -0.19 -1.14
C GLN A 49 -4.79 -1.30 -0.63
N SER A 50 -4.92 -2.52 -1.16
CA SER A 50 -4.02 -3.63 -0.85
C SER A 50 -2.58 -3.32 -1.28
N ILE A 51 -2.38 -2.79 -2.49
CA ILE A 51 -1.06 -2.39 -3.02
C ILE A 51 -0.47 -1.27 -2.15
N GLU A 52 -1.24 -0.21 -1.87
CA GLU A 52 -0.80 0.91 -1.03
C GLU A 52 -0.30 0.43 0.33
N LEU A 53 -1.10 -0.42 1.00
CA LEU A 53 -0.76 -0.93 2.33
C LEU A 53 0.41 -1.92 2.27
N SER A 54 0.54 -2.71 1.21
CA SER A 54 1.71 -3.57 1.03
C SER A 54 3.00 -2.74 0.92
N LEU A 55 3.02 -1.70 0.08
CA LEU A 55 4.17 -0.79 -0.05
C LEU A 55 4.46 -0.06 1.26
N LYS A 56 3.43 0.46 1.93
CA LYS A 56 3.59 1.14 3.23
C LYS A 56 4.07 0.19 4.32
N SER A 57 3.67 -1.07 4.28
CA SER A 57 4.15 -2.09 5.22
C SER A 57 5.65 -2.34 5.05
N PHE A 58 6.12 -2.45 3.80
CA PHE A 58 7.55 -2.56 3.50
C PHE A 58 8.32 -1.35 4.01
N LEU A 59 7.89 -0.14 3.63
CA LEU A 59 8.52 1.11 4.07
C LEU A 59 8.50 1.25 5.59
N ARG A 60 7.42 0.81 6.24
CA ARG A 60 7.33 0.76 7.70
C ARG A 60 8.41 -0.14 8.29
N GLY A 61 8.58 -1.35 7.74
CA GLY A 61 9.61 -2.29 8.15
C GLY A 61 11.03 -1.75 7.94
N LYS A 62 11.23 -0.91 6.92
CA LYS A 62 12.48 -0.18 6.65
C LYS A 62 12.74 1.02 7.57
N GLY A 63 11.80 1.37 8.45
CA GLY A 63 12.00 2.46 9.41
C GLY A 63 11.23 3.74 9.13
N TYR A 64 10.28 3.76 8.18
CA TYR A 64 9.48 4.97 7.93
C TYR A 64 8.53 5.23 9.11
N SER A 65 8.52 6.46 9.62
CA SER A 65 7.59 6.89 10.66
C SER A 65 6.14 6.95 10.14
N LYS A 66 5.17 6.92 11.06
CA LYS A 66 3.75 7.13 10.70
C LYS A 66 3.52 8.42 9.91
N LYS A 67 4.26 9.49 10.25
CA LYS A 67 4.22 10.77 9.53
C LYS A 67 4.67 10.60 8.08
N ARG A 68 5.86 10.02 7.85
CA ARG A 68 6.40 9.77 6.50
C ARG A 68 5.46 8.89 5.65
N LEU A 69 4.84 7.88 6.25
CA LEU A 69 3.86 7.03 5.55
C LEU A 69 2.57 7.78 5.20
N ARG A 70 2.16 8.74 6.02
CA ARG A 70 0.99 9.59 5.74
C ARG A 70 1.28 10.59 4.61
N ASP A 71 2.51 11.08 4.52
CA ASP A 71 2.92 12.03 3.48
C ASP A 71 2.93 11.39 2.08
N ILE A 72 3.07 10.06 1.99
CA ILE A 72 2.87 9.30 0.75
C ILE A 72 1.38 9.30 0.31
N SER A 73 0.45 9.48 1.26
CA SER A 73 -0.99 9.55 1.01
C SER A 73 -1.50 8.38 0.15
N HIS A 74 -2.46 8.61 -0.74
CA HIS A 74 -3.02 7.63 -1.68
C HIS A 74 -2.28 7.62 -3.04
N ASP A 75 -0.99 7.96 -3.05
CA ASP A 75 -0.19 7.99 -4.27
C ASP A 75 0.59 6.68 -4.43
N LEU A 76 0.07 5.78 -5.28
CA LEU A 76 0.67 4.46 -5.51
C LEU A 76 2.03 4.55 -6.21
N ALA A 77 2.18 5.47 -7.16
CA ALA A 77 3.43 5.65 -7.89
C ALA A 77 4.54 6.19 -6.98
N LEU A 78 4.20 7.14 -6.11
CA LEU A 78 5.12 7.63 -5.08
C LEU A 78 5.48 6.55 -4.07
N ALA A 79 4.50 5.76 -3.62
CA ALA A 79 4.73 4.64 -2.71
C ALA A 79 5.71 3.60 -3.32
N LEU A 80 5.52 3.26 -4.61
CA LEU A 80 6.36 2.33 -5.33
C LEU A 80 7.78 2.88 -5.50
N THR A 81 7.90 4.14 -5.93
CA THR A 81 9.18 4.84 -6.07
C THR A 81 9.96 4.83 -4.75
N LYS A 82 9.29 5.14 -3.64
CA LYS A 82 9.91 5.10 -2.31
C LYS A 82 10.32 3.68 -1.93
N ALA A 83 9.50 2.67 -2.21
CA ALA A 83 9.84 1.29 -1.91
C ALA A 83 11.05 0.78 -2.73
N SER A 84 11.14 1.13 -4.02
CA SER A 84 12.30 0.84 -4.86
C SER A 84 13.57 1.52 -4.34
N GLN A 85 13.49 2.79 -3.92
CA GLN A 85 14.61 3.48 -3.26
C GLN A 85 15.10 2.79 -1.99
N GLU A 86 14.23 2.06 -1.29
CA GLU A 86 14.55 1.31 -0.08
C GLU A 86 14.86 -0.19 -0.35
N GLY A 87 14.97 -0.58 -1.62
CA GLY A 87 15.40 -1.92 -2.04
C GLY A 87 14.30 -2.98 -2.09
N ILE A 88 13.04 -2.62 -2.39
CA ILE A 88 11.98 -3.63 -2.58
C ILE A 88 12.29 -4.63 -3.70
N ASP A 89 13.13 -4.23 -4.67
CA ASP A 89 13.58 -5.05 -5.80
C ASP A 89 14.42 -6.28 -5.40
N GLU A 90 14.86 -6.35 -4.14
CA GLU A 90 15.46 -7.57 -3.56
C GLU A 90 14.42 -8.66 -3.30
N PHE A 91 13.14 -8.28 -3.12
CA PHE A 91 12.03 -9.17 -2.77
C PHE A 91 11.09 -9.43 -3.95
N LEU A 92 10.87 -8.42 -4.80
CA LEU A 92 10.04 -8.51 -5.99
C LEU A 92 10.67 -7.67 -7.10
N LYS A 93 11.04 -8.29 -8.22
CA LYS A 93 11.46 -7.53 -9.41
C LYS A 93 10.27 -6.81 -10.01
N ILE A 94 10.30 -5.48 -9.94
CA ILE A 94 9.28 -4.63 -10.56
C ILE A 94 9.72 -4.33 -11.99
N SER A 95 8.91 -4.75 -12.96
CA SER A 95 9.16 -4.47 -14.37
C SER A 95 8.69 -3.05 -14.76
N ALA A 96 9.05 -2.62 -15.98
CA ALA A 96 8.50 -1.39 -16.54
C ALA A 96 6.96 -1.47 -16.65
N ASP A 97 6.44 -2.60 -17.13
CA ASP A 97 5.01 -2.87 -17.25
C ASP A 97 4.29 -2.80 -15.90
N ASP A 98 4.88 -3.36 -14.83
CA ASP A 98 4.34 -3.23 -13.47
C ASP A 98 4.30 -1.77 -13.02
N SER A 99 5.33 -0.99 -13.35
CA SER A 99 5.39 0.43 -12.99
C SER A 99 4.32 1.24 -13.73
N GLU A 100 4.12 0.98 -15.02
CA GLU A 100 3.05 1.60 -15.83
C GLU A 100 1.66 1.20 -15.33
N LEU A 101 1.46 -0.08 -14.99
CA LEU A 101 0.23 -0.60 -14.38
C LEU A 101 -0.10 0.17 -13.10
N ILE A 102 0.88 0.35 -12.22
CA ILE A 102 0.71 1.07 -10.95
C ILE A 102 0.50 2.57 -11.17
N ALA A 103 1.18 3.20 -12.13
CA ALA A 103 0.94 4.59 -12.48
C ALA A 103 -0.49 4.80 -12.99
N SER A 104 -0.96 3.93 -13.89
CA SER A 104 -2.32 3.96 -14.44
C SER A 104 -3.39 3.78 -13.35
N LEU A 105 -3.25 2.75 -12.51
CA LEU A 105 -4.15 2.57 -11.37
C LEU A 105 -4.09 3.75 -10.39
N GLY A 106 -2.88 4.23 -10.10
CA GLY A 106 -2.61 5.32 -9.17
C GLY A 106 -3.30 6.62 -9.56
N PHE A 107 -3.38 6.92 -10.86
CA PHE A 107 -4.12 8.07 -11.37
C PHE A 107 -5.58 8.07 -10.91
N HIS A 108 -6.30 6.95 -11.09
CA HIS A 108 -7.70 6.81 -10.70
C HIS A 108 -7.90 6.68 -9.19
N TYR A 109 -6.95 6.03 -8.51
CA TYR A 109 -7.02 5.80 -7.07
C TYR A 109 -6.82 7.09 -6.28
N ARG A 110 -5.86 7.94 -6.71
CA ARG A 110 -5.54 9.21 -6.06
C ARG A 110 -6.64 10.25 -6.19
N SER A 111 -7.31 10.33 -7.32
CA SER A 111 -8.37 11.31 -7.56
C SER A 111 -9.67 11.00 -6.82
N LYS A 112 -9.74 9.87 -6.09
CA LYS A 112 -10.98 9.31 -5.51
C LYS A 112 -12.06 9.05 -6.55
N ASP A 113 -11.72 8.98 -7.84
CA ASP A 113 -12.65 8.65 -8.94
C ASP A 113 -13.33 7.30 -8.74
N LEU A 114 -12.66 6.40 -8.03
CA LEU A 114 -13.19 5.07 -7.68
C LEU A 114 -14.33 5.14 -6.65
N GLN A 115 -14.46 6.27 -5.94
CA GLN A 115 -15.46 6.52 -4.90
C GLN A 115 -16.49 7.57 -5.36
N TYR A 116 -16.05 8.57 -6.12
CA TYR A 116 -16.87 9.65 -6.64
C TYR A 116 -16.62 9.75 -8.15
N THR A 117 -17.49 9.12 -8.95
CA THR A 117 -17.32 9.14 -10.42
C THR A 117 -17.51 10.56 -10.95
N GLU A 118 -16.41 11.29 -11.15
CA GLU A 118 -16.44 12.54 -11.91
C GLU A 118 -16.67 12.25 -13.40
N VAL A 119 -17.39 13.12 -14.11
CA VAL A 119 -17.74 12.93 -15.53
C VAL A 119 -16.68 13.58 -16.41
N GLY A 120 -16.11 12.86 -17.39
CA GLY A 120 -15.08 13.39 -18.29
C GLY A 120 -14.35 12.32 -19.11
N LEU A 121 -13.46 12.74 -20.00
CA LEU A 121 -12.56 11.83 -20.74
C LEU A 121 -11.54 11.26 -19.76
N LYS A 122 -11.67 9.98 -19.39
CA LYS A 122 -10.77 9.32 -18.42
C LYS A 122 -9.74 8.47 -19.15
N ALA A 123 -8.55 8.38 -18.56
CA ALA A 123 -7.59 7.35 -18.93
C ALA A 123 -8.24 5.96 -18.85
N PRO A 124 -7.88 5.00 -19.71
CA PRO A 124 -8.40 3.65 -19.61
C PRO A 124 -7.94 3.00 -18.31
N TYR A 125 -8.85 2.29 -17.65
CA TYR A 125 -8.50 1.47 -16.50
C TYR A 125 -7.60 0.31 -16.94
N PRO A 126 -6.58 -0.06 -16.14
CA PRO A 126 -5.77 -1.23 -16.44
C PRO A 126 -6.58 -2.51 -16.34
N ASP A 127 -6.12 -3.61 -16.96
CA ASP A 127 -6.78 -4.90 -16.81
C ASP A 127 -6.81 -5.31 -15.32
N ILE A 128 -8.00 -5.66 -14.83
CA ILE A 128 -8.19 -5.96 -13.42
C ILE A 128 -7.44 -7.22 -12.98
N LYS A 129 -7.21 -8.18 -13.88
CA LYS A 129 -6.45 -9.40 -13.59
C LYS A 129 -4.98 -9.11 -13.43
N ASP A 130 -4.44 -8.15 -14.19
CA ASP A 130 -3.05 -7.73 -14.04
C ASP A 130 -2.86 -6.99 -12.72
N VAL A 131 -3.81 -6.13 -12.34
CA VAL A 131 -3.83 -5.48 -11.02
C VAL A 131 -3.91 -6.50 -9.89
N GLU A 132 -4.81 -7.48 -9.98
CA GLU A 132 -4.94 -8.55 -8.98
C GLU A 132 -3.65 -9.37 -8.87
N SER A 133 -3.08 -9.77 -10.02
CA SER A 133 -1.85 -10.54 -10.11
C SER A 133 -0.68 -9.80 -9.45
N PHE A 134 -0.53 -8.50 -9.75
CA PHE A 134 0.48 -7.67 -9.13
C PHE A 134 0.26 -7.54 -7.62
N ALA A 135 -0.96 -7.25 -7.17
CA ALA A 135 -1.28 -7.12 -5.75
C ALA A 135 -0.95 -8.41 -4.97
N LYS A 136 -1.26 -9.59 -5.54
CA LYS A 136 -0.90 -10.90 -4.99
C LYS A 136 0.61 -11.07 -4.85
N LYS A 137 1.36 -10.84 -5.94
CA LYS A 137 2.82 -10.98 -5.96
C LYS A 137 3.49 -10.05 -4.96
N LEU A 138 3.07 -8.79 -4.92
CA LEU A 138 3.59 -7.77 -4.02
C LEU A 138 3.35 -8.12 -2.55
N LEU A 139 2.12 -8.47 -2.17
CA LEU A 139 1.83 -8.84 -0.80
C LEU A 139 2.62 -10.08 -0.38
N ALA A 140 2.69 -11.10 -1.25
CA ALA A 140 3.44 -12.32 -0.98
C ALA A 140 4.93 -12.06 -0.76
N ALA A 141 5.53 -11.16 -1.56
CA ALA A 141 6.93 -10.77 -1.42
C ALA A 141 7.20 -9.94 -0.15
N VAL A 142 6.32 -9.00 0.18
CA VAL A 142 6.52 -8.08 1.30
C VAL A 142 6.17 -8.71 2.66
N ARG A 143 5.22 -9.64 2.71
CA ARG A 143 4.69 -10.17 3.98
C ARG A 143 5.77 -10.77 4.90
N PRO A 144 6.69 -11.63 4.43
CA PRO A 144 7.75 -12.17 5.28
C PRO A 144 8.64 -11.07 5.88
N PHE A 145 9.03 -10.08 5.06
CA PHE A 145 9.82 -8.93 5.52
C PHE A 145 9.06 -8.12 6.57
N ALA A 146 7.78 -7.85 6.35
CA ALA A 146 6.94 -7.10 7.27
C ALA A 146 6.81 -7.79 8.64
N ASP A 147 6.67 -9.12 8.65
CA ASP A 147 6.55 -9.93 9.86
C ASP A 147 7.89 -9.96 10.62
N GLN A 148 9.01 -10.11 9.94
CA GLN A 148 10.35 -10.06 10.57
C GLN A 148 10.66 -8.69 11.20
N ASN A 149 10.14 -7.61 10.60
CA ASN A 149 10.43 -6.23 11.02
C ASN A 149 9.31 -5.61 11.88
N LEU A 150 8.41 -6.41 12.47
CA LEU A 150 7.25 -5.92 13.22
C LEU A 150 7.62 -4.99 14.40
N LYS A 151 8.82 -5.18 14.98
CA LYS A 151 9.34 -4.41 16.13
C LYS A 151 10.23 -3.24 15.73
N ALA A 152 10.42 -2.95 14.44
CA ALA A 152 11.33 -1.89 13.98
C ALA A 152 11.08 -0.53 14.66
N HIS A 153 9.84 -0.29 15.09
CA HIS A 153 9.36 0.94 15.75
C HIS A 153 8.88 0.74 17.19
N TYR A 154 8.95 -0.46 17.74
CA TYR A 154 8.47 -0.73 19.09
C TYR A 154 9.37 -0.04 20.12
N GLY A 155 8.80 0.83 20.95
CA GLY A 155 9.53 1.57 21.99
C GLY A 155 10.45 2.69 21.47
N LYS A 156 10.41 3.03 20.18
CA LYS A 156 11.15 4.18 19.61
C LYS A 156 10.23 5.39 19.52
N SER A 157 10.73 6.57 19.91
CA SER A 157 10.07 7.83 19.59
C SER A 157 10.13 8.04 18.07
N THR A 158 9.05 7.75 17.35
CA THR A 158 9.00 7.87 15.88
C THR A 158 8.95 9.32 15.37
N ALA A 159 9.39 10.27 16.20
CA ALA A 159 9.45 11.70 15.91
C ALA A 159 10.77 12.16 15.27
N VAL A 160 11.76 11.29 15.03
CA VAL A 160 13.10 11.74 14.65
C VAL A 160 13.61 10.99 13.40
N LEU A 161 13.96 11.80 12.38
CA LEU A 161 14.51 11.56 11.03
C LEU A 161 13.49 11.29 9.89
#